data_AF-A0A4Y8PY48-F1
#
_entry.id   AF-A0A4Y8PY48-F1
#
_cell.length_a   1.000
_cell.length_b   1.000
_cell.length_c   1.000
_cell.angle_alpha   90.00
_cell.angle_beta   90.00
_cell.angle_gamma   90.00
#
_symmetry.space_group_name_H-M   'P 1'
#
loop_
_entity.id
_entity.type
_entity.pdbx_description
1 polymer ?
#
loop_
_entity_poly.entity_id
_entity_poly.type
_entity_poly.pdbx_seq_one_letter_code
_entity_poly.pdbx_strand_id
1 'polypeptide(L)'
;MKTKTYGLLCSSLLFVILLVLTFIFKSVPLLYATTVCPLLIVPFMPDIRSAQLIRMSRSDASVRIIHVQGREPGPSDLFVIRLQPGYIQWERDYLYFDVRDAVTYSALPQQEQELAASMAVLPFDLKPHRRYPYRVGISLANLKTRTAQLAITTQEINRLVIRTSDLMELTGRRRSSSAAAGRSLRA
;
A
#
# COMPACT_ATOMS: atom_id res chain seq x y z
N MET A 1 17.37 -10.28 -7.91
CA MET A 1 16.56 -10.82 -6.78
C MET A 1 16.92 -12.25 -6.36
N LYS A 2 17.81 -12.99 -7.04
CA LYS A 2 18.14 -14.40 -6.71
C LYS A 2 19.11 -14.60 -5.54
N THR A 3 19.99 -13.65 -5.23
CA THR A 3 21.07 -13.83 -4.24
C THR A 3 20.59 -13.96 -2.79
N LYS A 4 19.48 -13.29 -2.42
CA LYS A 4 18.94 -13.34 -1.04
C LYS A 4 18.33 -14.70 -0.70
N THR A 5 17.64 -15.34 -1.66
CA THR A 5 17.06 -16.67 -1.47
C THR A 5 18.13 -17.75 -1.34
N TYR A 6 19.22 -17.70 -2.12
CA TYR A 6 20.34 -18.62 -1.96
C TYR A 6 21.06 -18.45 -0.62
N GLY A 7 21.22 -17.21 -0.14
CA GLY A 7 21.79 -16.92 1.19
C GLY A 7 20.97 -17.57 2.31
N LEU A 8 19.64 -17.39 2.29
CA LEU A 8 18.74 -18.00 3.26
C LEU A 8 18.75 -19.54 3.22
N LEU A 9 18.81 -20.11 2.01
CA LEU A 9 18.85 -21.57 1.82
C LEU A 9 20.15 -22.17 2.35
N CYS A 10 21.28 -21.53 2.05
CA CYS A 10 22.61 -21.95 2.51
C CYS A 10 22.73 -21.82 4.04
N SER A 11 22.28 -20.69 4.62
CA SER A 11 22.33 -20.48 6.07
C SER A 11 21.39 -21.43 6.84
N SER A 12 20.21 -21.71 6.28
CA SER A 12 19.27 -22.69 6.86
C SER A 12 19.83 -24.11 6.81
N LEU A 13 20.43 -24.49 5.68
CA LEU A 13 21.08 -25.80 5.53
C LEU A 13 22.25 -25.96 6.50
N LEU A 14 23.11 -24.93 6.62
CA LEU A 14 24.21 -24.90 7.58
C LEU A 14 23.71 -25.11 9.02
N PHE A 15 22.63 -24.44 9.40
CA PHE A 15 22.01 -24.58 10.71
C PHE A 15 21.53 -26.01 10.98
N VAL A 16 20.85 -26.64 10.01
CA VAL A 16 20.39 -28.04 10.13
C VAL A 16 21.58 -28.99 10.26
N ILE A 17 22.64 -28.80 9.47
CA ILE A 17 23.85 -29.62 9.53
C ILE A 17 24.51 -29.49 10.91
N LEU A 18 24.67 -28.28 11.43
CA LEU A 18 25.23 -28.04 12.77
C LEU A 18 24.39 -28.69 13.87
N LEU A 19 23.06 -28.67 13.75
CA LEU A 19 22.15 -29.29 14.70
C LEU A 19 22.31 -30.82 14.70
N VAL A 20 22.36 -31.45 13.51
CA VAL A 20 22.59 -32.90 13.37
C VAL A 20 23.97 -33.29 13.90
N LEU A 21 25.03 -32.53 13.58
CA LEU A 21 26.38 -32.77 14.11
C LEU A 21 26.43 -32.63 15.64
N THR A 22 25.73 -31.65 16.21
CA THR A 22 25.63 -31.48 17.66
C THR A 22 25.04 -32.73 18.32
N PHE A 23 24.01 -33.31 17.70
CA PHE A 23 23.35 -34.50 18.23
C PHE A 23 24.23 -35.76 18.13
N ILE A 24 24.93 -35.95 17.01
CA ILE A 24 25.81 -37.11 16.78
C ILE A 24 27.03 -37.06 17.70
N PHE A 25 27.72 -35.92 17.77
CA PHE A 25 28.99 -35.80 18.50
C PHE A 25 28.83 -35.41 19.97
N LYS A 26 27.62 -35.08 20.43
CA LYS A 26 27.32 -34.61 21.80
C LYS A 26 28.27 -33.52 22.30
N SER A 27 28.78 -32.67 21.40
CA SER A 27 29.81 -31.71 21.74
C SER A 27 29.19 -30.41 22.23
N VAL A 28 29.63 -29.96 23.41
CA VAL A 28 29.31 -28.65 23.99
C VAL A 28 29.64 -27.47 23.06
N PRO A 29 30.81 -27.39 22.37
CA PRO A 29 31.10 -26.25 21.49
C PRO A 29 30.17 -26.17 20.27
N LEU A 30 29.77 -27.30 19.68
CA LEU A 30 28.78 -27.33 18.59
C LEU A 30 27.40 -26.82 19.05
N LEU A 31 27.04 -27.05 20.31
CA LEU A 31 25.80 -26.56 20.88
C LEU A 31 25.80 -25.03 20.99
N TYR A 32 26.91 -24.42 21.38
CA TYR A 32 27.09 -22.96 21.34
C TYR A 32 27.10 -22.40 19.91
N ALA A 33 27.71 -23.08 18.95
CA ALA A 33 27.66 -22.66 17.55
C ALA A 33 26.21 -22.67 17.01
N THR A 34 25.42 -23.67 17.40
CA THR A 34 24.03 -23.81 16.99
C THR A 34 23.13 -22.71 17.55
N THR A 35 23.40 -22.17 18.74
CA THR A 35 22.61 -21.07 19.31
C THR A 35 22.89 -19.71 18.67
N VAL A 36 24.11 -19.48 18.16
CA VAL A 36 24.50 -18.23 17.48
C VAL A 36 24.08 -18.23 16.01
N CYS A 37 24.02 -19.39 15.36
CA CYS A 37 23.72 -19.52 13.93
C CYS A 37 22.38 -18.88 13.49
N PRO A 38 21.26 -18.92 14.27
CA PRO A 38 20.04 -18.21 13.93
C PRO A 38 20.20 -16.70 13.78
N LEU A 39 21.12 -16.07 14.52
CA LEU A 39 21.40 -14.63 14.41
C LEU A 39 22.01 -14.28 13.04
N LEU A 40 22.74 -15.22 12.43
CA LEU A 40 23.30 -15.05 11.09
C LEU A 40 22.24 -15.18 9.98
N ILE A 41 21.08 -15.80 10.25
CA ILE A 41 19.98 -15.97 9.28
C ILE A 41 19.16 -14.67 9.15
N VAL A 42 19.03 -13.90 10.24
CA VAL A 42 18.21 -12.69 10.32
C VAL A 42 18.44 -11.69 9.16
N PRO A 43 19.68 -11.29 8.78
CA PRO A 43 19.87 -10.34 7.69
C PRO A 43 19.47 -10.87 6.30
N PHE A 44 19.33 -12.19 6.15
CA PHE A 44 18.89 -12.83 4.92
C PHE A 44 17.39 -13.12 4.89
N MET A 45 16.67 -12.87 5.98
CA MET A 45 15.23 -13.09 6.03
C MET A 45 14.52 -12.08 5.10
N PRO A 46 13.69 -12.54 4.14
CA PRO A 46 12.90 -11.64 3.33
C PRO A 46 11.92 -10.87 4.21
N ASP A 47 11.66 -9.60 3.90
CA ASP A 47 10.65 -8.83 4.61
C ASP A 47 9.26 -9.44 4.34
N ILE A 48 8.73 -10.17 5.32
CA ILE A 48 7.47 -10.92 5.23
C ILE A 48 6.27 -9.96 5.17
N ARG A 49 6.42 -8.70 5.59
CA ARG A 49 5.32 -7.72 5.61
C ARG A 49 5.26 -6.94 4.31
N SER A 50 4.75 -7.60 3.28
CA SER A 50 4.65 -7.02 1.93
C SER A 50 3.53 -5.98 1.75
N ALA A 51 2.81 -5.59 2.80
CA ALA A 51 1.72 -4.62 2.71
C ALA A 51 2.01 -3.36 3.53
N GLN A 52 1.91 -2.19 2.89
CA GLN A 52 1.87 -0.89 3.54
C GLN A 52 0.42 -0.55 3.86
N LEU A 53 0.16 0.05 5.01
CA LEU A 53 -1.14 0.61 5.35
C LEU A 53 -1.00 2.11 5.52
N ILE A 54 -1.77 2.88 4.75
CA ILE A 54 -1.97 4.31 4.98
C ILE A 54 -2.80 4.44 6.25
N ARG A 55 -2.22 5.09 7.26
CA ARG A 55 -2.95 5.49 8.46
C ARG A 55 -3.09 7.00 8.42
N MET A 56 -4.32 7.49 8.34
CA MET A 56 -4.58 8.89 8.60
C MET A 56 -4.42 9.16 10.09
N SER A 57 -3.30 9.74 10.49
CA SER A 57 -3.20 10.39 11.79
C SER A 57 -3.65 11.83 11.64
N ARG A 58 -4.53 12.32 12.52
CA ARG A 58 -5.06 13.69 12.50
C ARG A 58 -3.96 14.77 12.56
N SER A 59 -2.76 14.42 13.01
CA SER A 59 -1.61 15.32 13.12
C SER A 59 -0.57 15.14 12.01
N ASP A 60 -0.70 14.13 11.16
CA ASP A 60 0.36 13.75 10.21
C ASP A 60 0.01 14.27 8.81
N ALA A 61 0.67 15.37 8.41
CA ALA A 61 0.49 15.98 7.10
C ALA A 61 1.10 15.16 5.95
N SER A 62 1.69 13.99 6.25
CA SER A 62 2.37 13.16 5.25
C SER A 62 1.44 12.47 4.28
N VAL A 63 0.17 12.21 4.65
CA VAL A 63 -0.82 11.60 3.75
C VAL A 63 -2.19 12.22 3.88
N ARG A 64 -2.80 12.56 2.75
CA ARG A 64 -4.19 13.01 2.67
C ARG A 64 -4.94 12.25 1.59
N ILE A 65 -6.15 11.85 1.93
CA ILE A 65 -7.08 11.16 1.06
C ILE A 65 -8.25 12.12 0.85
N ILE A 66 -8.44 12.51 -0.39
CA ILE A 66 -9.37 13.55 -0.81
C ILE A 66 -10.32 12.91 -1.81
N HIS A 67 -11.62 13.01 -1.53
CA HIS A 67 -12.65 12.67 -2.49
C HIS A 67 -13.16 13.95 -3.14
N VAL A 68 -13.02 14.07 -4.45
CA VAL A 68 -13.44 15.23 -5.24
C VAL A 68 -14.75 14.86 -5.91
N GLN A 69 -15.85 15.43 -5.42
CA GLN A 69 -17.16 15.27 -6.03
C GLN A 69 -17.35 16.30 -7.13
N GLY A 70 -17.67 15.83 -8.34
CA GLY A 70 -18.06 16.70 -9.44
C GLY A 70 -19.36 17.45 -9.13
N ARG A 71 -19.60 18.55 -9.85
CA ARG A 71 -20.85 19.34 -9.76
C ARG A 71 -22.09 18.50 -10.08
N GLU A 72 -21.92 17.45 -10.87
CA GLU A 72 -22.89 16.39 -11.09
C GLU A 72 -22.29 15.03 -10.70
N PRO A 73 -23.05 14.15 -10.03
CA PRO A 73 -22.57 12.85 -9.60
C PRO A 73 -22.34 11.94 -10.81
N GLY A 74 -21.09 11.82 -11.26
CA GLY A 74 -20.76 11.21 -12.56
C GLY A 74 -19.35 10.62 -12.65
N PRO A 75 -18.88 10.28 -13.87
CA PRO A 75 -17.57 9.68 -14.12
C PRO A 75 -16.37 10.60 -13.82
N SER A 76 -16.64 11.86 -13.48
CA SER A 76 -15.68 12.88 -13.08
C SER A 76 -15.35 12.86 -11.58
N ASP A 77 -16.02 12.03 -10.78
CA ASP A 77 -15.68 11.86 -9.37
C ASP A 77 -14.30 11.18 -9.25
N LEU A 78 -13.38 11.87 -8.58
CA LEU A 78 -12.00 11.42 -8.41
C LEU A 78 -11.67 11.23 -6.95
N PHE A 79 -10.86 10.22 -6.68
CA PHE A 79 -10.31 9.92 -5.39
C PHE A 79 -8.80 10.11 -5.45
N VAL A 80 -8.30 11.07 -4.69
CA VAL A 80 -6.93 11.55 -4.76
C VAL A 80 -6.23 11.24 -3.44
N ILE A 81 -5.13 10.50 -3.50
CA ILE A 81 -4.25 10.23 -2.37
C ILE A 81 -2.99 11.06 -2.56
N ARG A 82 -2.84 12.12 -1.76
CA ARG A 82 -1.62 12.91 -1.67
C ARG A 82 -0.69 12.32 -0.62
N LEU A 83 0.58 12.22 -0.97
CA LEU A 83 1.62 11.59 -0.18
C LEU A 83 2.84 12.52 -0.19
N GLN A 84 3.56 12.59 0.91
CA GLN A 84 4.89 13.20 0.90
C GLN A 84 5.83 12.39 -0.02
N PRO A 85 6.74 13.05 -0.76
CA PRO A 85 7.78 12.36 -1.51
C PRO A 85 8.53 11.37 -0.62
N GLY A 86 8.74 10.15 -1.12
CA GLY A 86 9.39 9.07 -0.36
C GLY A 86 8.50 8.35 0.68
N TYR A 87 7.23 8.71 0.84
CA TYR A 87 6.33 8.02 1.77
C TYR A 87 5.99 6.58 1.32
N ILE A 88 5.87 6.35 0.01
CA ILE A 88 5.56 5.04 -0.55
C ILE A 88 6.80 4.15 -0.46
N GLN A 89 6.67 3.01 0.21
CA GLN A 89 7.68 1.96 0.23
C GLN A 89 7.47 1.06 -0.98
N TRP A 90 8.10 1.41 -2.11
CA TRP A 90 7.94 0.77 -3.41
C TRP A 90 8.40 -0.70 -3.46
N GLU A 91 9.07 -1.17 -2.43
CA GLU A 91 9.53 -2.55 -2.23
C GLU A 91 8.41 -3.46 -1.71
N ARG A 92 7.30 -2.90 -1.24
CA ARG A 92 6.12 -3.65 -0.80
C ARG A 92 5.22 -4.02 -1.97
N ASP A 93 4.39 -5.04 -1.81
CA ASP A 93 3.44 -5.52 -2.83
C ASP A 93 2.23 -4.60 -2.95
N TYR A 94 1.67 -4.17 -1.80
CA TYR A 94 0.39 -3.46 -1.75
C TYR A 94 0.42 -2.26 -0.82
N LEU A 95 -0.22 -1.18 -1.24
CA LEU A 95 -0.55 0.00 -0.42
C LEU A 95 -2.05 -0.01 -0.12
N TYR A 96 -2.41 -0.28 1.12
CA TYR A 96 -3.81 -0.28 1.57
C TYR A 96 -4.23 1.06 2.14
N PHE A 97 -5.46 1.47 1.84
CA PHE A 97 -6.10 2.64 2.43
C PHE A 97 -7.58 2.34 2.71
N ASP A 98 -8.18 3.04 3.67
CA ASP A 98 -9.62 2.95 3.94
C ASP A 98 -10.34 4.06 3.18
N VAL A 99 -11.36 3.70 2.39
CA VAL A 99 -12.13 4.67 1.59
C VAL A 99 -12.91 5.64 2.48
N ARG A 100 -13.22 5.25 3.72
CA ARG A 100 -13.96 6.08 4.69
C ARG A 100 -13.13 7.20 5.29
N ASP A 101 -11.81 7.09 5.20
CA ASP A 101 -10.89 8.10 5.71
C ASP A 101 -10.84 9.33 4.79
N ALA A 102 -11.48 9.28 3.61
CA ALA A 102 -11.48 10.37 2.66
C ALA A 102 -12.25 11.61 3.14
N VAL A 103 -11.61 12.77 3.04
CA VAL A 103 -12.27 14.07 3.20
C VAL A 103 -12.87 14.48 1.86
N THR A 104 -14.18 14.78 1.85
CA THR A 104 -14.89 15.15 0.60
C THR A 104 -14.80 16.65 0.36
N TYR A 105 -14.40 17.04 -0.85
CA TYR A 105 -14.39 18.41 -1.34
C TYR A 105 -15.14 18.51 -2.67
N SER A 106 -15.74 19.67 -2.93
CA SER A 106 -16.42 19.98 -4.21
C SER A 106 -15.44 20.30 -5.36
N ALA A 107 -14.20 20.64 -5.01
CA ALA A 107 -13.08 20.84 -5.93
C ALA A 107 -11.77 20.56 -5.17
N LEU A 108 -10.71 20.20 -5.89
CA LEU A 108 -9.37 20.07 -5.30
C LEU A 108 -8.98 21.40 -4.63
N PRO A 109 -8.69 21.43 -3.32
CA PRO A 109 -8.24 22.66 -2.65
C PRO A 109 -7.01 23.23 -3.36
N GLN A 110 -6.88 24.56 -3.40
CA GLN A 110 -5.78 25.23 -4.12
C GLN A 110 -4.38 24.81 -3.61
N GLN A 111 -4.26 24.58 -2.30
CA GLN A 111 -3.05 24.05 -1.64
C GLN A 111 -2.71 22.59 -2.04
N GLU A 112 -3.69 21.91 -2.63
CA GLU A 112 -3.59 20.55 -3.15
C GLU A 112 -3.43 20.56 -4.68
N GLN A 113 -3.32 21.72 -5.35
CA GLN A 113 -3.13 21.85 -6.81
C GLN A 113 -1.68 22.12 -7.22
N GLU A 114 -0.79 22.44 -6.28
CA GLU A 114 0.64 22.66 -6.55
C GLU A 114 1.29 21.45 -7.25
N LEU A 115 2.36 21.71 -8.02
CA LEU A 115 3.04 20.75 -8.89
C LEU A 115 3.21 19.38 -8.21
N ALA A 116 2.44 18.42 -8.69
CA ALA A 116 2.44 17.06 -8.19
C ALA A 116 2.67 16.09 -9.33
N ALA A 117 3.73 15.28 -9.22
CA ALA A 117 3.93 14.12 -10.06
C ALA A 117 2.81 13.12 -9.74
N SER A 118 1.80 13.16 -10.60
CA SER A 118 0.54 12.45 -10.42
C SER A 118 0.56 11.16 -11.21
N MET A 119 0.16 10.07 -10.56
CA MET A 119 0.04 8.76 -11.20
C MET A 119 -1.42 8.28 -11.15
N ALA A 120 -1.97 7.97 -12.31
CA ALA A 120 -3.28 7.36 -12.43
C ALA A 120 -3.22 5.88 -12.03
N VAL A 121 -3.99 5.51 -11.03
CA VAL A 121 -4.19 4.13 -10.57
C VAL A 121 -5.35 3.54 -11.36
N LEU A 122 -5.10 2.43 -12.03
CA LEU A 122 -6.07 1.79 -12.92
C LEU A 122 -6.84 0.68 -12.18
N PRO A 123 -8.01 0.23 -12.69
CA PRO A 123 -8.82 -0.80 -12.02
C PRO A 123 -8.04 -2.08 -11.69
N PHE A 124 -7.14 -2.51 -12.58
CA PHE A 124 -6.31 -3.70 -12.39
C PHE A 124 -5.19 -3.52 -11.35
N ASP A 125 -4.88 -2.28 -10.97
CA ASP A 125 -3.96 -1.98 -9.88
C ASP A 125 -4.66 -2.09 -8.52
N LEU A 126 -6.00 -2.14 -8.49
CA LEU A 126 -6.80 -2.13 -7.28
C LEU A 126 -7.20 -3.55 -6.86
N LYS A 127 -7.23 -3.80 -5.55
CA LYS A 127 -7.63 -5.07 -4.97
C LYS A 127 -8.44 -4.86 -3.69
N PRO A 128 -9.62 -5.47 -3.54
CA PRO A 128 -10.39 -5.37 -2.31
C PRO A 128 -9.70 -6.17 -1.19
N HIS A 129 -9.71 -5.63 0.02
CA HIS A 129 -9.14 -6.33 1.17
C HIS A 129 -10.10 -7.42 1.67
N ARG A 130 -9.66 -8.69 1.68
CA ARG A 130 -10.51 -9.87 1.99
C ARG A 130 -11.31 -9.76 3.30
N ARG A 131 -10.69 -9.20 4.36
CA ARG A 131 -11.31 -9.07 5.70
C ARG A 131 -12.00 -7.73 5.98
N TYR A 132 -11.67 -6.67 5.23
CA TYR A 132 -12.09 -5.30 5.56
C TYR A 132 -12.73 -4.67 4.32
N PRO A 133 -14.07 -4.59 4.23
CA PRO A 133 -14.77 -4.28 2.99
C PRO A 133 -14.53 -2.85 2.48
N TYR A 134 -14.17 -1.92 3.38
CA TYR A 134 -13.87 -0.52 3.04
C TYR A 134 -12.38 -0.27 2.77
N ARG A 135 -11.55 -1.31 2.86
CA ARG A 135 -10.11 -1.19 2.63
C ARG A 135 -9.77 -1.68 1.23
N VAL A 136 -9.12 -0.82 0.47
CA VAL A 136 -8.68 -1.10 -0.90
C VAL A 136 -7.16 -1.08 -0.94
N GLY A 137 -6.56 -2.07 -1.59
CA GLY A 137 -5.13 -2.18 -1.82
C GLY A 137 -4.79 -1.73 -3.23
N ILE A 138 -3.68 -1.02 -3.37
CA ILE A 138 -3.08 -0.62 -4.64
C ILE A 138 -1.81 -1.46 -4.84
N SER A 139 -1.67 -2.13 -5.99
CA SER A 139 -0.47 -2.89 -6.32
C SER A 139 0.69 -1.95 -6.64
N LEU A 140 1.69 -1.92 -5.77
CA LEU A 140 2.88 -1.10 -5.96
C LEU A 140 3.81 -1.68 -7.03
N ALA A 141 3.81 -3.00 -7.21
CA ALA A 141 4.57 -3.68 -8.27
C ALA A 141 4.11 -3.25 -9.68
N ASN A 142 2.80 -3.20 -9.90
CA ASN A 142 2.24 -2.75 -11.17
C ASN A 142 2.54 -1.27 -11.42
N LEU A 143 2.33 -0.42 -10.40
CA LEU A 143 2.65 1.00 -10.49
C LEU A 143 4.13 1.21 -10.79
N LYS A 144 5.04 0.56 -10.08
CA LYS A 144 6.50 0.65 -10.31
C LYS A 144 6.89 0.29 -11.75
N THR A 145 6.28 -0.75 -12.31
CA THR A 145 6.53 -1.16 -13.69
C THR A 145 6.07 -0.10 -14.69
N ARG A 146 4.93 0.54 -14.44
CA ARG A 146 4.41 1.64 -15.25
C ARG A 146 5.23 2.92 -15.08
N THR A 147 5.70 3.21 -13.87
CA THR A 147 6.59 4.35 -13.61
C THR A 147 7.91 4.22 -14.37
N ALA A 148 8.45 3.00 -14.54
CA ALA A 148 9.67 2.79 -15.31
C ALA A 148 9.54 3.17 -16.81
N GLN A 149 8.30 3.28 -17.32
CA GLN A 149 8.00 3.73 -18.67
C GLN A 149 7.75 5.24 -18.76
N LEU A 150 7.70 5.94 -17.63
CA LEU A 150 7.49 7.38 -17.53
C LEU A 150 8.83 8.09 -17.26
N ALA A 151 8.94 9.34 -17.68
CA ALA A 151 10.08 10.20 -17.36
C ALA A 151 10.10 10.71 -15.89
N ILE A 152 9.34 10.06 -15.01
CA ILE A 152 9.15 10.44 -13.60
C ILE A 152 9.72 9.32 -12.73
N THR A 153 10.49 9.67 -11.71
CA THR A 153 11.01 8.67 -10.78
C THR A 153 9.96 8.30 -9.72
N THR A 154 10.03 7.08 -9.18
CA THR A 154 9.13 6.63 -8.10
C THR A 154 9.23 7.50 -6.84
N GLN A 155 10.35 8.21 -6.65
CA GLN A 155 10.56 9.10 -5.49
C GLN A 155 9.85 10.46 -5.64
N GLU A 156 9.53 10.86 -6.87
CA GLU A 156 8.86 12.13 -7.16
C GLU A 156 7.33 12.02 -7.12
N ILE A 157 6.79 10.81 -7.20
CA ILE A 157 5.34 10.57 -7.15
C ILE A 157 4.80 10.97 -5.78
N ASN A 158 3.98 12.00 -5.77
CA ASN A 158 3.37 12.58 -4.57
C ASN A 158 1.83 12.61 -4.65
N ARG A 159 1.25 12.13 -5.76
CA ARG A 159 -0.21 12.03 -5.92
C ARG A 159 -0.61 10.76 -6.66
N LEU A 160 -1.50 9.96 -6.07
CA LEU A 160 -2.19 8.86 -6.72
C LEU A 160 -3.63 9.27 -7.02
N VAL A 161 -4.08 9.09 -8.25
CA VAL A 161 -5.43 9.46 -8.70
C VAL A 161 -6.18 8.21 -9.11
N ILE A 162 -7.33 7.98 -8.48
CA ILE A 162 -8.20 6.83 -8.70
C ILE A 162 -9.58 7.35 -9.11
N ARG A 163 -10.26 6.68 -10.04
CA ARG A 163 -11.65 7.02 -10.35
C ARG A 163 -12.57 6.49 -9.26
N THR A 164 -13.52 7.29 -8.81
CA THR A 164 -14.46 6.84 -7.77
C THR A 164 -15.31 5.66 -8.24
N SER A 165 -15.64 5.58 -9.55
CA SER A 165 -16.33 4.43 -10.15
C SER A 165 -15.67 3.10 -9.83
N ASP A 166 -14.35 3.05 -9.99
CA ASP A 166 -13.56 1.82 -9.87
C ASP A 166 -13.51 1.36 -8.41
N LEU A 167 -13.51 2.32 -7.47
CA LEU A 167 -13.62 2.03 -6.04
C LEU A 167 -15.01 1.54 -5.63
N MET A 168 -16.08 2.11 -6.23
CA MET A 168 -17.45 1.69 -5.93
C MET A 168 -17.72 0.28 -6.42
N GLU A 169 -17.21 -0.09 -7.59
CA GLU A 169 -17.30 -1.45 -8.12
C GLU A 169 -16.64 -2.47 -7.19
N LEU A 170 -15.47 -2.14 -6.65
CA LEU A 170 -14.72 -3.03 -5.75
C LEU A 170 -15.28 -3.11 -4.33
N THR A 171 -15.89 -2.05 -3.83
CA THR A 171 -16.46 -2.00 -2.47
C THR A 171 -17.93 -2.40 -2.42
N GLY A 172 -18.56 -2.68 -3.58
CA GLY A 172 -19.96 -3.10 -3.67
C GLY A 172 -20.97 -2.01 -3.28
N ARG A 173 -20.52 -0.75 -3.15
CA ARG A 173 -21.39 0.35 -2.73
C ARG A 173 -22.21 0.82 -3.92
N ARG A 174 -23.45 0.36 -4.06
CA ARG A 174 -24.46 1.09 -4.87
C ARG A 174 -24.73 2.43 -4.17
N ARG A 175 -24.68 3.54 -4.92
CA ARG A 175 -25.00 4.89 -4.41
C ARG A 175 -26.33 4.83 -3.66
N SER A 176 -26.32 5.01 -2.34
CA SER A 176 -27.54 5.37 -1.62
C SER A 176 -27.85 6.80 -2.02
N SER A 177 -28.75 6.95 -2.99
CA SER A 177 -29.35 8.22 -3.35
C SER A 177 -29.90 8.87 -2.07
N SER A 178 -29.24 9.92 -1.59
CA SER A 178 -29.83 10.81 -0.60
C SER A 178 -30.83 11.71 -1.32
N ALA A 179 -31.97 11.13 -1.70
CA ALA A 179 -33.17 11.87 -2.06
C ALA A 179 -33.87 12.29 -0.77
N ALA A 180 -33.29 13.25 -0.06
CA ALA A 180 -33.89 13.91 1.09
C ALA A 180 -33.56 15.41 1.09
N ALA A 181 -33.73 16.05 -0.07
CA ALA A 181 -33.74 17.50 -0.21
C ALA A 181 -34.94 17.88 -1.08
N GLY A 182 -36.10 17.91 -0.45
CA GLY A 182 -37.37 18.18 -1.12
C GLY A 182 -38.53 18.31 -0.14
N ARG A 183 -38.29 18.90 1.03
CA ARG A 183 -39.39 19.34 1.90
C ARG A 183 -39.60 20.82 1.63
N SER A 184 -40.49 21.06 0.68
CA SER A 184 -41.00 22.37 0.27
C SER A 184 -41.33 23.25 1.47
N LEU A 185 -40.69 24.42 1.52
CA LEU A 185 -41.30 25.61 2.11
C LEU A 185 -42.56 25.90 1.28
N ARG A 186 -43.72 25.72 1.89
CA ARG A 186 -45.00 26.21 1.38
C ARG A 186 -45.44 27.33 2.30
N ALA A 187 -45.75 28.44 1.62
CA ALA A 187 -46.43 29.67 2.01
C ALA A 187 -47.20 29.66 3.33
#